data_AF-A0A518HH99-F1
#
_entry.id   AF-A0A518HH99-F1
#
_cell.length_a   1.000
_cell.length_b   1.000
_cell.length_c   1.000
_cell.angle_alpha   90.00
_cell.angle_beta   90.00
_cell.angle_gamma   90.00
#
_symmetry.space_group_name_H-M   'P 1'
#
loop_
_entity.id
_entity.type
_entity.pdbx_description
1 polymer ?
#
loop_
_entity_poly.entity_id
_entity_poly.type
_entity_poly.pdbx_seq_one_letter_code
_entity_poly.pdbx_strand_id
1 'polypeptide(L)'
;MPTEPFHIHLYGPHPHDGRLPSPETTPIPTSFEAAGERLNRSLPSVLFEPDGSFAWAGKDHQVVGMVYDAAMLIQYVEIRGHCDATQLRKLVETLAGTTQIDPFAVMVLPERQWKNFQTFAISLPARGQNRPADCND
;
A
#
# COMPACT_ATOMS: atom_id res chain seq x y z
N MET A 1 -18.23 1.52 9.74
CA MET A 1 -18.14 2.81 9.01
C MET A 1 -17.18 2.61 7.86
N PRO A 2 -17.44 3.14 6.66
CA PRO A 2 -16.48 3.05 5.56
C PRO A 2 -15.20 3.79 5.97
N THR A 3 -14.05 3.13 5.76
CA THR A 3 -12.74 3.75 5.98
C THR A 3 -12.52 4.88 4.96
N GLU A 4 -11.84 5.96 5.35
CA GLU A 4 -11.57 7.06 4.43
C GLU A 4 -10.74 6.53 3.24
N PRO A 5 -11.11 6.90 1.99
CA PRO A 5 -10.36 6.47 0.84
C PRO A 5 -9.00 7.16 0.83
N PHE A 6 -7.96 6.41 0.47
CA PHE A 6 -6.62 6.91 0.24
C PHE A 6 -6.21 6.69 -1.21
N HIS A 7 -5.22 7.48 -1.64
CA HIS A 7 -4.54 7.31 -2.91
C HIS A 7 -3.05 7.55 -2.67
N ILE A 8 -2.24 6.54 -2.94
CA ILE A 8 -0.80 6.57 -2.67
C ILE A 8 0.00 5.98 -3.82
N HIS A 9 1.24 6.43 -3.96
CA HIS A 9 2.29 5.66 -4.61
C HIS A 9 3.23 5.08 -3.57
N LEU A 10 3.46 3.78 -3.66
CA LEU A 10 4.39 3.03 -2.84
C LEU A 10 5.68 2.81 -3.61
N TYR A 11 6.81 3.12 -2.99
CA TYR A 11 8.15 2.90 -3.52
C TYR A 11 8.95 1.97 -2.60
N GLY A 12 10.12 1.54 -3.06
CA GLY A 12 11.04 0.73 -2.26
C GLY A 12 11.59 1.48 -1.03
N PRO A 13 12.46 0.79 -0.27
CA PRO A 13 13.03 1.34 0.95
C PRO A 13 13.84 2.61 0.65
N HIS A 14 13.58 3.67 1.41
CA HIS A 14 14.41 4.87 1.40
C HIS A 14 15.33 4.85 2.63
N PRO A 15 16.65 5.04 2.47
CA PRO A 15 17.57 5.05 3.61
C PRO A 15 17.17 6.15 4.60
N HIS A 16 17.06 5.76 5.87
CA HIS A 16 16.75 6.62 7.02
C HIS A 16 17.92 7.56 7.35
N ASP A 17 18.27 8.49 6.45
CA ASP A 17 19.21 9.58 6.76
C ASP A 17 18.47 10.86 7.20
N GLY A 18 17.23 10.74 7.67
CA GLY A 18 16.40 11.87 8.09
C GLY A 18 15.95 12.79 6.94
N ARG A 19 16.23 12.41 5.69
CA ARG A 19 15.74 13.09 4.49
C ARG A 19 14.36 12.56 4.11
N LEU A 20 13.47 13.47 3.71
CA LEU A 20 12.22 13.10 3.05
C LEU A 20 12.55 12.30 1.78
N PRO A 21 11.74 11.30 1.42
CA PRO A 21 11.92 10.58 0.17
C PRO A 21 12.09 11.55 -1.00
N SER A 22 13.20 11.39 -1.71
CA SER A 22 13.53 12.17 -2.91
C SER A 22 13.00 11.44 -4.16
N PRO A 23 12.83 12.13 -5.31
CA PRO A 23 12.42 11.50 -6.57
C PRO A 23 13.36 10.38 -7.05
N GLU A 24 14.55 10.27 -6.46
CA GLU A 24 15.45 9.11 -6.55
C GLU A 24 14.98 7.97 -5.63
N THR A 25 13.72 7.58 -5.73
CA THR A 25 13.17 6.48 -4.95
C THR A 25 13.72 5.16 -5.42
N THR A 26 14.18 4.33 -4.48
CA THR A 26 14.66 2.97 -4.76
C THR A 26 13.50 2.10 -5.28
N PRO A 27 13.71 1.25 -6.29
CA PRO A 27 12.72 0.25 -6.66
C PRO A 27 12.47 -0.74 -5.52
N ILE A 28 11.28 -1.34 -5.49
CA ILE A 28 10.98 -2.48 -4.63
C ILE A 28 11.75 -3.69 -5.19
N PRO A 29 12.58 -4.39 -4.39
CA PRO A 29 13.47 -5.45 -4.87
C PRO A 29 12.74 -6.76 -5.16
N THR A 30 11.72 -6.70 -6.02
CA THR A 30 10.95 -7.85 -6.52
C THR A 30 10.55 -7.62 -7.97
N SER A 31 10.37 -8.72 -8.71
CA SER A 31 9.79 -8.68 -10.06
C SER A 31 8.26 -8.63 -10.01
N PHE A 32 7.69 -8.25 -11.15
CA PHE A 32 6.26 -8.24 -11.42
C PHE A 32 5.62 -9.62 -11.20
N GLU A 33 6.22 -10.66 -11.79
CA GLU A 33 5.70 -12.03 -11.76
C GLU A 33 5.71 -12.58 -10.33
N ALA A 34 6.80 -12.34 -9.60
CA ALA A 34 6.94 -12.78 -8.22
C ALA A 34 5.92 -12.09 -7.30
N ALA A 35 5.64 -10.80 -7.53
CA ALA A 35 4.60 -10.08 -6.80
C ALA A 35 3.20 -10.62 -7.14
N GLY A 36 2.91 -10.84 -8.43
CA GLY A 36 1.64 -11.41 -8.89
C GLY A 36 1.35 -12.80 -8.33
N GLU A 37 2.36 -13.67 -8.29
CA GLU A 37 2.23 -15.00 -7.70
C GLU A 37 1.91 -14.93 -6.20
N ARG A 38 2.61 -14.05 -5.46
CA ARG A 38 2.36 -13.86 -4.03
C ARG A 38 0.98 -13.28 -3.74
N LEU A 39 0.53 -12.32 -4.55
CA LEU A 39 -0.83 -11.75 -4.46
C LEU A 39 -1.87 -12.86 -4.59
N ASN A 40 -1.84 -13.60 -5.70
CA ASN A 40 -2.77 -14.69 -5.96
C ASN A 40 -2.76 -15.79 -4.89
N ARG A 41 -1.61 -16.03 -4.26
CA ARG A 41 -1.46 -17.03 -3.20
C ARG A 41 -1.94 -16.55 -1.83
N SER A 42 -1.71 -15.29 -1.49
CA SER A 42 -1.81 -14.79 -0.10
C SER A 42 -3.06 -13.96 0.18
N LEU A 43 -3.67 -13.40 -0.87
CA LEU A 43 -4.85 -12.55 -0.79
C LEU A 43 -6.05 -13.25 -1.43
N PRO A 44 -7.04 -13.71 -0.63
CA PRO A 44 -8.26 -14.25 -1.21
C PRO A 44 -9.00 -13.15 -1.97
N SER A 45 -9.59 -13.51 -3.11
CA SER A 45 -10.37 -12.59 -3.96
C SER A 45 -9.58 -11.40 -4.51
N VAL A 46 -8.27 -11.54 -4.68
CA VAL A 46 -7.49 -10.62 -5.51
C VAL A 46 -7.64 -10.99 -6.98
N LEU A 47 -7.79 -9.98 -7.82
CA LEU A 47 -7.63 -10.06 -9.26
C LEU A 47 -6.33 -9.33 -9.60
N PHE A 48 -5.41 -10.01 -10.28
CA PHE A 48 -4.18 -9.42 -10.80
C PHE A 48 -4.11 -9.67 -12.29
N GLU A 49 -4.06 -8.61 -13.07
CA GLU A 49 -4.08 -8.67 -14.53
C GLU A 49 -2.66 -8.52 -15.12
N PRO A 50 -2.40 -9.07 -16.31
CA PRO A 50 -1.07 -9.00 -16.95
C PRO A 50 -0.63 -7.58 -17.31
N ASP A 51 -1.53 -6.60 -17.31
CA ASP A 51 -1.22 -5.19 -17.51
C ASP A 51 -0.69 -4.49 -16.24
N GLY A 52 -0.67 -5.23 -15.13
CA GLY A 52 -0.21 -4.77 -13.82
C GLY A 52 -1.29 -4.15 -12.96
N SER A 53 -2.51 -4.06 -13.44
CA SER A 53 -3.64 -3.66 -12.62
C SER A 53 -4.00 -4.78 -11.63
N PHE A 54 -4.38 -4.37 -10.42
CA PHE A 54 -4.93 -5.29 -9.44
C PHE A 54 -6.15 -4.71 -8.77
N ALA A 55 -7.07 -5.58 -8.40
CA ALA A 55 -8.24 -5.26 -7.58
C ALA A 55 -8.34 -6.27 -6.44
N TRP A 56 -8.47 -5.78 -5.23
CA TRP A 56 -8.66 -6.57 -4.03
C TRP A 56 -9.84 -6.01 -3.24
N ALA A 57 -10.93 -6.75 -3.20
CA ALA A 57 -12.16 -6.34 -2.53
C ALA A 57 -12.67 -7.41 -1.57
N GLY A 58 -13.34 -6.96 -0.53
CA GLY A 58 -14.00 -7.79 0.48
C GLY A 58 -15.04 -6.97 1.24
N LYS A 59 -15.50 -7.49 2.37
CA LYS A 59 -16.57 -6.86 3.15
C LYS A 59 -16.18 -5.48 3.71
N ASP A 60 -14.92 -5.35 4.15
CA ASP A 60 -14.43 -4.18 4.88
C ASP A 60 -13.31 -3.44 4.13
N HIS A 61 -13.00 -3.86 2.89
CA HIS A 61 -11.95 -3.29 2.06
C HIS A 61 -12.29 -3.28 0.58
N GLN A 62 -11.87 -2.24 -0.11
CA GLN A 62 -11.88 -2.17 -1.56
C GLN A 62 -10.64 -1.39 -1.98
N VAL A 63 -9.68 -2.10 -2.57
CA VAL A 63 -8.41 -1.53 -3.02
C VAL A 63 -8.21 -1.90 -4.48
N VAL A 64 -7.83 -0.91 -5.27
CA VAL A 64 -7.34 -1.08 -6.63
C VAL A 64 -5.96 -0.49 -6.74
N GLY A 65 -5.17 -0.96 -7.69
CA GLY A 65 -3.84 -0.41 -7.89
C GLY A 65 -3.23 -0.84 -9.21
N MET A 66 -2.05 -0.29 -9.46
CA MET A 66 -1.27 -0.53 -10.66
C MET A 66 0.19 -0.74 -10.27
N VAL A 67 0.77 -1.85 -10.71
CA VAL A 67 2.19 -2.16 -10.53
C VAL A 67 2.95 -1.63 -11.74
N TYR A 68 3.93 -0.77 -11.48
CA TYR A 68 4.83 -0.26 -12.52
C TYR A 68 6.20 -0.90 -12.34
N ASP A 69 6.63 -1.70 -13.31
CA ASP A 69 7.94 -2.32 -13.33
C ASP A 69 8.83 -1.79 -14.46
N ALA A 70 10.14 -1.90 -14.25
CA ALA A 70 11.16 -1.68 -15.26
C ALA A 70 12.41 -2.46 -14.87
N ALA A 71 13.15 -2.98 -15.86
CA ALA A 71 14.37 -3.75 -15.63
C ALA A 71 14.20 -4.89 -14.60
N MET A 72 13.09 -5.63 -14.69
CA MET A 72 12.74 -6.75 -13.80
C MET A 72 12.51 -6.37 -12.33
N LEU A 73 12.34 -5.08 -12.03
CA LEU A 73 12.10 -4.57 -10.70
C LEU A 73 10.87 -3.67 -10.68
N ILE A 74 10.05 -3.80 -9.65
CA ILE A 74 8.93 -2.89 -9.42
C ILE A 74 9.49 -1.52 -9.05
N GLN A 75 9.23 -0.52 -9.89
CA GLN A 75 9.64 0.86 -9.65
C GLN A 75 8.78 1.50 -8.58
N TYR A 76 7.46 1.35 -8.73
CA TYR A 76 6.49 1.79 -7.74
C TYR A 76 5.15 1.08 -7.95
N VAL A 77 4.28 1.19 -6.95
CA VAL A 77 2.91 0.68 -7.02
C VAL A 77 1.95 1.80 -6.70
N GLU A 78 1.02 2.10 -7.60
CA GLU A 78 -0.13 2.95 -7.31
C GLU A 78 -1.15 2.13 -6.53
N ILE A 79 -1.65 2.66 -5.42
CA ILE A 79 -2.67 2.02 -4.58
C ILE A 79 -3.73 3.04 -4.23
N ARG A 80 -4.99 2.72 -4.52
CA ARG A 80 -6.14 3.56 -4.24
C ARG A 80 -7.29 2.75 -3.69
N GLY A 81 -8.00 3.32 -2.72
CA GLY A 81 -9.22 2.71 -2.19
C GLY A 81 -9.29 2.87 -0.70
N HIS A 82 -9.94 1.94 -0.01
CA HIS A 82 -10.12 2.00 1.43
C HIS A 82 -9.89 0.62 2.06
N CYS A 83 -9.14 0.58 3.15
CA CYS A 83 -8.89 -0.61 3.96
C CYS A 83 -8.34 -0.19 5.33
N ASP A 84 -8.22 -1.13 6.27
CA ASP A 84 -7.56 -0.87 7.55
C ASP A 84 -6.03 -0.97 7.45
N ALA A 85 -5.32 -0.45 8.47
CA ALA A 85 -3.86 -0.46 8.50
C ALA A 85 -3.24 -1.87 8.38
N THR A 86 -3.92 -2.88 8.94
CA THR A 86 -3.46 -4.28 8.92
C THR A 86 -3.59 -4.89 7.53
N GLN A 87 -4.69 -4.60 6.84
CA GLN A 87 -4.94 -5.04 5.46
C GLN A 87 -3.98 -4.37 4.49
N LEU A 88 -3.73 -3.06 4.63
CA LEU A 88 -2.75 -2.37 3.80
C LEU A 88 -1.35 -2.95 4.02
N ARG A 89 -0.93 -3.14 5.29
CA ARG A 89 0.36 -3.79 5.59
C ARG A 89 0.45 -5.15 4.92
N LYS A 90 -0.57 -6.00 5.05
CA LYS A 90 -0.59 -7.32 4.39
C LYS A 90 -0.42 -7.22 2.87
N LEU A 91 -1.12 -6.28 2.23
CA LEU A 91 -1.00 -6.04 0.79
C LEU A 91 0.44 -5.65 0.41
N VAL A 92 1.03 -4.69 1.12
CA VAL A 92 2.39 -4.20 0.87
C VAL A 92 3.45 -5.27 1.13
N GLU A 93 3.35 -6.02 2.22
CA GLU A 93 4.24 -7.15 2.50
C GLU A 93 4.15 -8.24 1.42
N THR A 94 2.95 -8.51 0.92
CA THR A 94 2.72 -9.47 -0.17
C THR A 94 3.32 -8.99 -1.49
N LEU A 95 3.09 -7.72 -1.85
CA LEU A 95 3.67 -7.09 -3.04
C LEU A 95 5.21 -7.10 -2.97
N ALA A 96 5.77 -6.64 -1.85
CA ALA A 96 7.21 -6.50 -1.68
C ALA A 96 7.94 -7.83 -1.47
N GLY A 97 7.24 -8.87 -0.99
CA GLY A 97 7.86 -10.14 -0.63
C GLY A 97 8.73 -10.07 0.63
N THR A 98 8.54 -9.04 1.46
CA THR A 98 9.27 -8.83 2.71
C THR A 98 8.34 -8.25 3.78
N THR A 99 8.64 -8.51 5.05
CA THR A 99 7.96 -7.89 6.20
C THR A 99 8.62 -6.57 6.63
N GLN A 100 9.82 -6.28 6.14
CA GLN A 100 10.57 -5.06 6.43
C GLN A 100 10.12 -3.91 5.54
N ILE A 101 8.86 -3.51 5.70
CA ILE A 101 8.22 -2.49 4.86
C ILE A 101 8.17 -1.10 5.50
N ASP A 102 8.52 -0.97 6.78
CA ASP A 102 8.57 0.31 7.48
C ASP A 102 9.42 1.40 6.80
N PRO A 103 10.59 1.09 6.18
CA PRO A 103 11.38 2.10 5.47
C PRO A 103 10.85 2.44 4.07
N PHE A 104 9.73 1.85 3.62
CA PHE A 104 9.21 2.11 2.29
C PHE A 104 8.68 3.54 2.21
N ALA A 105 8.98 4.20 1.09
CA ALA A 105 8.48 5.54 0.83
C ALA A 105 7.05 5.50 0.29
N VAL A 106 6.21 6.38 0.80
CA VAL A 106 4.81 6.54 0.41
C VAL A 106 4.58 7.98 0.00
N MET A 107 4.15 8.20 -1.24
CA MET A 107 3.65 9.48 -1.70
C MET A 107 2.13 9.51 -1.55
N VAL A 108 1.59 10.41 -0.74
CA VAL A 108 0.14 10.59 -0.59
C VAL A 108 -0.37 11.59 -1.63
N LEU A 109 -1.44 11.22 -2.34
CA LEU A 109 -2.08 12.03 -3.38
C LEU A 109 -3.49 12.48 -2.94
N PRO A 110 -3.96 13.65 -3.42
CA PRO A 110 -3.34 14.53 -4.43
C PRO A 110 -2.28 15.50 -3.89
N GLU A 111 -2.08 15.60 -2.58
CA GLU A 111 -1.21 16.60 -1.94
C GLU A 111 0.28 16.42 -2.25
N ARG A 112 0.66 15.27 -2.83
CA ARG A 112 2.05 14.87 -3.13
C ARG A 112 2.95 15.00 -1.90
N GLN A 113 2.42 14.52 -0.78
CA GLN A 113 3.13 14.53 0.48
C GLN A 113 3.89 13.22 0.67
N TRP A 114 5.21 13.33 0.81
CA TRP A 114 6.05 12.20 1.16
C TRP A 114 5.91 11.81 2.63
N LYS A 115 5.71 10.51 2.87
CA LYS A 115 5.69 9.85 4.18
C LYS A 115 6.48 8.54 4.08
N ASN A 116 6.84 7.95 5.20
CA ASN A 116 7.20 6.53 5.24
C ASN A 116 5.95 5.68 5.48
N PHE A 117 6.06 4.38 5.19
CA PHE A 117 4.93 3.45 5.35
C PHE A 117 4.38 3.45 6.77
N GLN A 118 5.26 3.43 7.78
CA GLN A 118 4.84 3.43 9.19
C GLN A 118 3.98 4.65 9.55
N THR A 119 4.40 5.85 9.16
CA THR A 119 3.68 7.11 9.44
C THR A 119 2.34 7.14 8.71
N PHE A 120 2.29 6.66 7.47
CA PHE A 120 1.05 6.57 6.72
C PHE A 120 0.09 5.54 7.34
N ALA A 121 0.57 4.36 7.71
CA ALA A 121 -0.24 3.29 8.30
C ALA A 121 -0.88 3.72 9.63
N ILE A 122 -0.19 4.55 10.44
CA ILE A 122 -0.76 5.11 11.69
C ILE A 122 -1.94 6.06 11.41
N SER A 123 -1.95 6.73 10.25
CA SER A 123 -3.07 7.61 9.88
C SER A 123 -4.31 6.85 9.41
N LEU A 124 -4.18 5.55 9.10
CA LEU A 124 -5.31 4.70 8.75
C LEU A 124 -6.03 4.20 10.00
N PRO A 125 -7.34 3.94 9.91
CA PRO A 125 -8.09 3.37 11.02
C PRO A 125 -7.51 2.00 11.40
N ALA A 126 -7.27 1.83 12.70
CA ALA A 126 -6.96 0.53 13.27
C ALA A 126 -8.19 -0.37 13.18
N ARG A 127 -7.99 -1.65 12.83
CA ARG A 127 -9.05 -2.65 12.77
C ARG A 127 -9.82 -2.66 14.10
N GLY A 128 -11.08 -2.23 14.07
CA GLY A 128 -11.98 -2.29 15.23
C GLY A 128 -12.07 -1.04 16.13
N GLN A 129 -11.62 0.15 15.71
CA GLN A 129 -12.02 1.38 16.41
C GLN A 129 -13.49 1.72 16.13
N ASN A 130 -14.39 1.10 16.91
CA ASN A 130 -15.67 1.69 17.26
C ASN A 130 -15.39 3.04 17.94
N ARG A 131 -15.54 4.16 17.22
CA ARG A 131 -15.87 5.41 17.92
C ARG A 131 -17.28 5.22 18.49
N PRO A 132 -17.51 5.33 19.82
CA PRO A 132 -18.87 5.46 20.29
C PRO A 132 -19.47 6.69 19.60
N ALA A 133 -20.67 6.52 19.05
CA ALA A 133 -21.47 7.64 18.57
C ALA A 133 -21.61 8.60 19.75
N ASP A 134 -21.14 9.83 19.56
CA ASP A 134 -21.45 10.94 20.44
C ASP A 134 -22.96 11.18 20.30
N CYS A 135 -23.74 10.49 21.12
CA CYS A 135 -25.10 10.89 21.45
C CYS A 135 -24.95 12.08 22.37
N ASN A 136 -25.04 13.29 21.83
CA ASN A 136 -25.28 14.46 22.65
C ASN A 136 -26.79 14.71 22.71
N ASP A 137 -27.27 14.64 23.94
CA ASP A 137 -28.63 14.87 24.46
C ASP A 137 -29.12 16.30 24.20
#